data_AF-A0A934LZW7-F1
#
_entry.id   AF-A0A934LZW7-F1
#
_cell.length_a   1.000
_cell.length_b   1.000
_cell.length_c   1.000
_cell.angle_alpha   90.00
_cell.angle_beta   90.00
_cell.angle_gamma   90.00
#
_symmetry.space_group_name_H-M   'P 1'
#
loop_
_entity.id
_entity.type
_entity.pdbx_description
1 polymer ?
#
loop_
_entity_poly.entity_id
_entity_poly.type
_entity_poly.pdbx_seq_one_letter_code
_entity_poly.pdbx_strand_id
1 'polypeptide(L)'
;MAINWTELRRAYESTCVSVKTLSKRNKCAESTINKKARKEGWSKCKIGKKPGIPPEPPNAPCLVEVTDEHIRLWGKVKKRLVKGLRNTDVKTGLEELKAAKVAGEVLANVIKGERLAMGIPAPEPDSAPTSPIDTLDDENAIALEMAQVTAPPGADTPVDGE
;
A
#
# COMPACT_ATOMS: atom_id res chain seq x y z
N MET A 1 29.08 -16.21 13.93
CA MET A 1 28.58 -15.50 12.73
C MET A 1 29.19 -14.11 12.71
N ALA A 2 29.86 -13.73 11.64
CA ALA A 2 30.42 -12.38 11.50
C ALA A 2 29.34 -11.42 11.02
N ILE A 3 29.22 -10.25 11.65
CA ILE A 3 28.30 -9.20 11.22
C ILE A 3 28.94 -8.47 10.04
N ASN A 4 28.25 -8.39 8.91
CA ASN A 4 28.69 -7.59 7.77
C ASN A 4 28.42 -6.10 8.04
N TRP A 5 29.40 -5.44 8.67
CA TRP A 5 29.30 -4.04 9.07
C TRP A 5 29.18 -3.07 7.88
N THR A 6 29.69 -3.45 6.71
CA THR A 6 29.66 -2.62 5.50
C THR A 6 28.25 -2.49 4.95
N GLU A 7 27.52 -3.61 4.88
CA GLU A 7 26.11 -3.63 4.48
C GLU A 7 25.23 -2.96 5.53
N LEU A 8 25.52 -3.17 6.82
CA LEU A 8 24.78 -2.56 7.92
C LEU A 8 24.96 -1.04 7.93
N ARG A 9 26.17 -0.53 7.67
CA ARG A 9 26.44 0.89 7.50
C ARG A 9 25.67 1.47 6.32
N ARG A 10 25.76 0.83 5.15
CA ARG A 10 25.00 1.25 3.97
C ARG A 10 23.51 1.32 4.31
N ALA A 11 22.96 0.32 4.99
CA ALA A 11 21.55 0.31 5.37
C ALA A 11 21.17 1.35 6.44
N TYR A 12 22.10 1.70 7.34
CA TYR A 12 21.93 2.73 8.37
C TYR A 12 21.94 4.15 7.78
N GLU A 13 22.76 4.37 6.75
CA GLU A 13 22.98 5.68 6.12
C GLU A 13 22.04 5.92 4.91
N SER A 14 21.73 4.89 4.12
CA SER A 14 20.96 5.01 2.88
C SER A 14 19.46 4.80 3.07
N THR A 15 19.09 3.92 3.99
CA THR A 15 17.73 3.42 4.07
C THR A 15 17.02 4.12 5.24
N CYS A 16 15.79 4.53 5.00
CA CYS A 16 14.68 4.83 5.93
C CYS A 16 14.58 4.10 7.28
N VAL A 17 15.44 3.12 7.52
CA VAL A 17 15.11 1.93 8.26
C VAL A 17 15.48 2.11 9.71
N SER A 18 14.51 1.86 10.58
CA SER A 18 14.72 1.96 12.01
C SER A 18 15.84 1.02 12.49
N VAL A 19 16.58 1.44 13.51
CA VAL A 19 17.63 0.62 14.14
C VAL A 19 17.08 -0.72 14.65
N LYS A 20 15.82 -0.74 15.07
CA LYS A 20 15.08 -1.95 15.47
C LYS A 20 14.93 -2.95 14.33
N THR A 21 14.64 -2.47 13.11
CA THR A 21 14.55 -3.32 11.92
C THR A 21 15.93 -3.84 11.50
N LEU A 22 16.97 -2.99 11.56
CA LEU A 22 18.36 -3.41 11.26
C LEU A 22 18.87 -4.44 12.27
N SER A 23 18.50 -4.29 13.54
CA SER A 23 18.82 -5.22 14.62
C SER A 23 18.22 -6.61 14.38
N LYS A 24 16.94 -6.68 14.02
CA LYS A 24 16.26 -7.95 13.69
C LYS A 24 16.87 -8.65 12.48
N ARG A 25 17.10 -7.90 11.39
CA ARG A 25 17.64 -8.45 10.13
C ARG A 25 19.06 -9.00 10.29
N ASN A 26 19.90 -8.31 11.06
CA ASN A 26 21.30 -8.68 11.26
C ASN A 26 21.54 -9.51 12.54
N LYS A 27 20.47 -9.92 13.24
CA LYS A 27 20.53 -10.66 14.52
C LYS A 27 21.52 -10.03 15.51
N CYS A 28 21.52 -8.70 15.60
CA CYS A 28 22.45 -7.92 16.40
C CYS A 28 21.69 -6.98 17.33
N ALA A 29 22.15 -6.77 18.58
CA ALA A 29 21.49 -5.86 19.51
C ALA A 29 21.52 -4.39 19.03
N GLU A 30 20.42 -3.67 19.22
CA GLU A 30 20.29 -2.25 18.85
C GLU A 30 21.37 -1.38 19.51
N SER A 31 21.74 -1.70 20.75
CA SER A 31 22.81 -1.02 21.50
C SER A 31 24.17 -1.14 20.82
N THR A 32 24.46 -2.29 20.21
CA THR A 32 25.73 -2.56 19.50
C THR A 32 25.80 -1.74 18.22
N ILE A 33 24.70 -1.68 17.47
CA ILE A 33 24.59 -0.85 16.26
C ILE A 33 24.78 0.63 16.61
N ASN A 34 24.11 1.13 17.65
CA ASN A 34 24.23 2.54 18.06
C ASN A 34 25.64 2.88 18.58
N LYS A 35 26.29 2.01 19.35
CA LYS A 35 27.68 2.21 19.80
C LYS A 35 28.64 2.27 18.61
N LYS A 36 28.47 1.37 17.65
CA LYS A 36 29.31 1.32 16.43
C LYS A 36 29.10 2.55 15.56
N ALA A 37 27.84 2.93 15.32
CA ALA A 37 27.47 4.14 14.58
C ALA A 37 28.07 5.40 15.21
N ARG A 38 28.03 5.55 16.54
CA ARG A 38 28.67 6.67 17.24
C ARG A 38 30.19 6.65 17.11
N LYS A 39 30.82 5.48 17.25
CA LYS A 39 32.28 5.32 17.17
C LYS A 39 32.82 5.63 15.77
N GLU A 40 32.05 5.31 14.73
CA GLU A 40 32.43 5.48 13.33
C GLU A 40 31.78 6.69 12.65
N GLY A 41 31.02 7.50 13.39
CA GLY A 41 30.43 8.73 12.88
C GLY A 41 29.33 8.52 11.82
N TRP A 42 28.62 7.40 11.85
CA TRP A 42 27.56 7.12 10.88
C TRP A 42 26.41 8.12 11.06
N SER A 43 26.01 8.74 9.95
CA SER A 43 24.92 9.69 9.94
C SER A 43 23.62 8.98 9.60
N LYS A 44 22.62 9.09 10.48
CA LYS A 44 21.26 8.63 10.13
C LYS A 44 20.80 9.37 8.89
N CYS A 45 20.17 8.64 7.97
CA CYS A 45 19.46 9.23 6.85
C CYS A 45 18.47 10.28 7.40
N LYS A 46 18.78 11.55 7.18
CA LYS A 46 17.93 12.67 7.60
C LYS A 46 16.84 12.85 6.55
N ILE A 47 15.91 11.90 6.46
CA ILE A 47 14.63 12.21 5.80
C ILE A 47 13.95 13.22 6.72
N GLY A 48 13.97 14.47 6.27
CA GLY A 48 13.70 15.62 7.10
C GLY A 48 12.34 15.58 7.78
N LYS A 49 12.33 15.92 9.07
CA LYS A 49 11.48 17.05 9.46
C LYS A 49 11.85 18.19 8.49
N LYS A 50 10.94 18.52 7.55
CA LYS A 50 11.06 19.55 6.48
C LYS A 50 11.98 20.72 6.89
N PRO A 51 13.01 21.11 6.10
CA PRO A 51 12.79 22.08 4.99
C PRO A 51 13.80 21.96 3.82
N GLY A 52 13.43 22.48 2.63
CA GLY A 52 14.38 22.86 1.57
C GLY A 52 14.98 21.72 0.75
N ILE A 53 14.41 21.49 -0.44
CA ILE A 53 14.85 20.55 -1.47
C ILE A 53 16.29 20.85 -1.93
N PRO A 54 17.24 19.89 -1.88
CA PRO A 54 18.43 19.89 -2.73
C PRO A 54 18.20 19.05 -4.00
N PRO A 55 18.90 19.35 -5.10
CA PRO A 55 18.55 18.88 -6.45
C PRO A 55 18.82 17.38 -6.62
N GLU A 56 17.84 16.68 -7.20
CA GLU A 56 17.95 15.29 -7.61
C GLU A 56 19.03 15.09 -8.70
N PRO A 57 19.69 13.91 -8.74
CA PRO A 57 20.54 13.53 -9.86
C PRO A 57 19.69 13.30 -11.14
N PRO A 58 20.17 13.72 -12.32
CA PRO A 58 19.34 13.90 -13.52
C PRO A 58 18.84 12.62 -14.22
N ASN A 59 18.88 11.43 -13.61
CA ASN A 59 18.58 10.18 -14.33
C ASN A 59 17.95 9.06 -13.48
N ALA A 60 17.26 9.38 -12.37
CA ALA A 60 16.38 8.39 -11.75
C ALA A 60 15.05 8.34 -12.53
N PRO A 61 14.55 7.18 -12.99
CA PRO A 61 13.24 7.08 -13.59
C PRO A 61 12.22 7.60 -12.58
N CYS A 62 11.55 8.68 -12.97
CA CYS A 62 10.59 9.45 -12.19
C CYS A 62 9.52 8.51 -11.63
N LEU A 63 9.75 8.01 -10.41
CA LEU A 63 8.73 7.32 -9.63
C LEU A 63 7.67 8.37 -9.41
N VAL A 64 6.50 8.14 -10.02
CA VAL A 64 5.31 8.98 -9.86
C VAL A 64 5.13 9.22 -8.36
N GLU A 65 5.53 10.39 -7.87
CA GLU A 65 5.30 10.78 -6.50
C GLU A 65 3.78 10.93 -6.38
N VAL A 66 3.12 9.83 -6.02
CA VAL A 66 1.74 9.86 -5.56
C VAL A 66 1.75 10.86 -4.41
N THR A 67 1.22 12.05 -4.66
CA THR A 67 1.30 13.15 -3.72
C THR A 67 0.79 12.69 -2.36
N ASP A 68 1.40 13.19 -1.27
CA ASP A 68 0.97 12.91 0.10
C ASP A 68 -0.55 13.15 0.29
N GLU A 69 -1.12 14.04 -0.52
CA GLU A 69 -2.54 14.34 -0.57
C GLU A 69 -3.38 13.18 -1.13
N HIS A 70 -2.97 12.55 -2.23
CA HIS A 70 -3.64 11.36 -2.77
C HIS A 70 -3.64 10.21 -1.77
N ILE A 71 -2.51 9.96 -1.09
CA ILE A 71 -2.40 8.91 -0.07
C ILE A 71 -3.38 9.19 1.08
N ARG A 72 -3.51 10.45 1.52
CA ARG A 72 -4.47 10.85 2.56
C ARG A 72 -5.91 10.67 2.11
N LEU A 73 -6.24 11.05 0.87
CA LEU A 73 -7.58 10.89 0.31
C LEU A 73 -7.95 9.40 0.20
N TRP A 74 -7.02 8.56 -0.27
CA TRP A 74 -7.22 7.11 -0.34
C TRP A 74 -7.39 6.46 1.03
N GLY A 75 -6.65 6.94 2.03
CA GLY A 75 -6.85 6.55 3.42
C GLY A 75 -8.27 6.85 3.92
N LYS A 76 -8.89 7.96 3.51
CA LYS A 76 -10.28 8.29 3.88
C LYS A 76 -11.29 7.40 3.18
N VAL A 77 -11.11 7.15 1.88
CA VAL A 77 -11.97 6.24 1.09
C VAL A 77 -11.94 4.83 1.69
N LYS A 78 -10.74 4.30 1.95
CA LYS A 78 -10.55 2.98 2.60
C LYS A 78 -11.27 2.90 3.94
N LYS A 79 -11.16 3.94 4.78
CA LYS A 79 -11.86 3.98 6.07
C LYS A 79 -13.38 3.91 5.92
N ARG A 80 -13.95 4.62 4.94
CA ARG A 80 -15.40 4.57 4.68
C ARG A 80 -15.86 3.22 4.14
N LEU A 81 -15.10 2.59 3.24
CA LEU A 81 -15.39 1.22 2.79
C LEU A 81 -15.41 0.23 3.95
N VAL A 82 -14.37 0.24 4.79
CA VAL A 82 -14.29 -0.64 5.96
C VAL A 82 -15.43 -0.36 6.95
N LYS A 83 -15.79 0.92 7.14
CA LYS A 83 -16.91 1.31 8.00
C LYS A 83 -18.26 0.80 7.45
N GLY A 84 -18.48 0.93 6.15
CA GLY A 84 -19.69 0.44 5.49
C GLY A 84 -19.85 -1.08 5.60
N LEU A 85 -18.76 -1.84 5.39
CA LEU A 85 -18.76 -3.31 5.52
C LEU A 85 -18.96 -3.80 6.96
N ARG A 86 -18.46 -3.07 7.95
CA ARG A 86 -18.60 -3.44 9.37
C ARG A 86 -19.89 -2.94 10.00
N ASN A 87 -20.72 -2.22 9.25
CA ASN A 87 -21.93 -1.63 9.80
C ASN A 87 -23.00 -2.71 9.97
N THR A 88 -23.59 -2.80 11.16
CA THR A 88 -24.66 -3.76 11.45
C THR A 88 -26.00 -3.32 10.84
N ASP A 89 -26.16 -2.03 10.55
CA ASP A 89 -27.31 -1.52 9.81
C ASP A 89 -27.02 -1.55 8.30
N VAL A 90 -27.78 -2.40 7.60
CA VAL A 90 -27.65 -2.63 6.15
C VAL A 90 -27.88 -1.36 5.34
N LYS A 91 -28.83 -0.50 5.73
CA LYS A 91 -29.13 0.73 4.95
C LYS A 91 -28.00 1.74 5.07
N THR A 92 -27.57 2.02 6.31
CA THR A 92 -26.46 2.94 6.55
C THR A 92 -25.14 2.40 6.01
N GLY A 93 -24.89 1.08 6.09
CA GLY A 93 -23.73 0.43 5.48
C GLY A 93 -23.69 0.58 3.96
N LEU A 94 -24.82 0.38 3.29
CA LEU A 94 -24.94 0.52 1.84
C LEU A 94 -24.72 1.96 1.36
N GLU A 95 -25.22 2.96 2.10
CA GLU A 95 -24.99 4.36 1.77
C GLU A 95 -23.51 4.76 1.89
N GLU A 96 -22.83 4.32 2.96
CA GLU A 96 -21.39 4.55 3.13
C GLU A 96 -20.56 3.85 2.04
N LEU A 97 -20.96 2.64 1.62
CA LEU A 97 -20.34 1.91 0.51
C LEU A 97 -20.52 2.63 -0.84
N LYS A 98 -21.73 3.10 -1.15
CA LYS A 98 -21.98 3.88 -2.37
C LYS A 98 -21.17 5.18 -2.39
N ALA A 99 -21.14 5.90 -1.27
CA ALA A 99 -20.36 7.13 -1.16
C ALA A 99 -18.86 6.85 -1.33
N ALA A 100 -18.35 5.77 -0.75
CA ALA A 100 -16.95 5.40 -0.88
C ALA A 100 -16.59 4.91 -2.30
N LYS A 101 -17.49 4.20 -2.99
CA LYS A 101 -17.33 3.81 -4.39
C LYS A 101 -17.17 5.03 -5.31
N VAL A 102 -18.10 5.98 -5.22
CA VAL A 102 -18.06 7.21 -6.05
C VAL A 102 -16.78 8.01 -5.77
N ALA A 103 -16.42 8.19 -4.49
CA ALA A 103 -15.17 8.85 -4.12
C ALA A 103 -13.93 8.09 -4.63
N GLY A 104 -14.01 6.76 -4.64
CA GLY A 104 -13.05 5.83 -5.25
C GLY A 104 -12.79 6.15 -6.73
N GLU A 105 -13.85 6.09 -7.52
CA GLU A 105 -13.82 6.31 -8.96
C GLU A 105 -13.32 7.71 -9.32
N VAL A 106 -13.76 8.74 -8.59
CA VAL A 106 -13.30 10.12 -8.80
C VAL A 106 -11.80 10.24 -8.55
N LEU A 107 -11.27 9.70 -7.44
CA LEU A 107 -9.82 9.79 -7.18
C LEU A 107 -9.00 9.00 -8.20
N ALA A 108 -9.49 7.83 -8.63
CA ALA A 108 -8.83 7.04 -9.67
C ALA A 108 -8.74 7.83 -11.00
N ASN A 109 -9.81 8.54 -11.37
CA ASN A 109 -9.82 9.40 -12.56
C ASN A 109 -8.89 10.60 -12.43
N VAL A 110 -8.79 11.22 -11.25
CA VAL A 110 -7.83 12.30 -10.99
C VAL A 110 -6.39 11.79 -11.15
N ILE A 111 -6.05 10.68 -10.51
CA ILE A 111 -4.73 10.05 -10.63
C ILE A 111 -4.42 9.70 -12.08
N LYS A 112 -5.40 9.16 -12.83
CA LYS A 112 -5.25 8.88 -14.26
C LYS A 112 -5.01 10.16 -15.06
N GLY A 113 -5.77 11.22 -14.80
CA GLY A 113 -5.63 12.52 -15.46
C GLY A 113 -4.26 13.16 -15.21
N GLU A 114 -3.78 13.12 -13.97
CA GLU A 114 -2.45 13.61 -13.62
C GLU A 114 -1.33 12.80 -14.27
N ARG A 115 -1.44 11.46 -14.29
CA ARG A 115 -0.48 10.61 -14.99
C ARG A 115 -0.42 10.92 -16.49
N LEU A 116 -1.57 11.11 -17.12
CA LEU A 116 -1.65 11.53 -18.52
C LEU A 116 -1.04 12.91 -18.74
N ALA A 117 -1.31 13.87 -17.85
CA ALA A 117 -0.73 15.22 -17.91
C ALA A 117 0.80 15.21 -17.76
N MET A 118 1.34 14.26 -17.00
CA MET A 118 2.78 14.03 -16.84
C MET A 118 3.41 13.20 -17.97
N GLY A 119 2.64 12.83 -19.00
CA GLY A 119 3.12 12.01 -20.13
C GLY A 119 3.49 10.58 -19.74
N ILE A 120 3.03 10.09 -18.58
CA ILE A 120 3.24 8.72 -18.15
C ILE A 120 2.16 7.87 -18.82
N PRO A 121 2.52 6.98 -19.77
CA PRO A 121 1.54 6.11 -20.38
C PRO A 121 0.85 5.27 -19.31
N ALA A 122 -0.46 5.08 -19.46
CA ALA A 122 -1.16 4.12 -18.63
C ALA A 122 -0.50 2.75 -18.82
N PRO A 123 -0.43 1.91 -17.77
CA PRO A 123 0.00 0.54 -17.95
C PRO A 123 -0.92 -0.09 -19.01
N GLU A 124 -0.32 -0.48 -20.14
CA GLU A 124 -1.00 -1.19 -21.22
C GLU A 124 -1.71 -2.41 -20.60
N PRO A 125 -2.97 -2.70 -20.97
CA PRO A 125 -3.71 -3.84 -20.41
C PRO A 125 -3.01 -5.20 -20.65
N ASP A 126 -2.09 -5.25 -21.61
CA ASP A 126 -1.31 -6.46 -21.96
C ASP A 126 0.05 -6.54 -21.24
N SER A 127 0.43 -5.52 -20.47
CA SER A 127 1.62 -5.58 -19.61
C SER A 127 1.25 -6.19 -18.27
N ALA A 128 1.29 -7.52 -18.20
CA ALA A 128 1.14 -8.27 -16.97
C ALA A 128 2.01 -7.67 -15.83
N PRO A 129 1.47 -7.57 -14.60
CA PRO A 129 2.24 -7.07 -13.47
C PRO A 129 3.44 -8.00 -13.23
N THR A 130 4.63 -7.51 -13.56
CA THR A 130 5.89 -8.21 -13.30
C THR A 130 6.27 -8.03 -11.83
N SER A 131 5.45 -8.61 -10.94
CA SER A 131 5.82 -9.18 -9.64
C SER A 131 4.56 -9.73 -8.97
N PRO A 132 4.37 -11.07 -8.98
CA PRO A 132 3.33 -11.73 -8.20
C PRO A 132 3.82 -11.80 -6.75
N ILE A 133 3.39 -10.86 -5.91
CA ILE A 133 3.47 -11.02 -4.45
C ILE A 133 2.05 -10.78 -3.91
N ASP A 134 1.35 -11.91 -3.74
CA ASP A 134 0.23 -12.14 -2.82
C ASP A 134 -1.16 -11.51 -3.08
N THR A 135 -1.57 -11.19 -4.31
CA THR A 135 -2.94 -10.66 -4.57
C THR A 135 -3.92 -11.63 -5.23
N LEU A 136 -3.49 -12.81 -5.69
CA LEU A 136 -4.36 -13.71 -6.47
C LEU A 136 -5.32 -14.56 -5.62
N ASP A 137 -5.04 -14.78 -4.34
CA ASP A 137 -5.92 -15.59 -3.48
C ASP A 137 -7.06 -14.77 -2.86
N ASP A 138 -6.83 -13.50 -2.54
CA ASP A 138 -7.83 -12.67 -1.86
C ASP A 138 -9.02 -12.30 -2.76
N GLU A 139 -8.78 -12.02 -4.04
CA GLU A 139 -9.85 -11.63 -4.97
C GLU A 139 -10.80 -12.80 -5.27
N ASN A 140 -10.25 -14.01 -5.45
CA ASN A 140 -11.06 -15.22 -5.61
C ASN A 140 -11.79 -15.61 -4.32
N ALA A 141 -11.18 -15.44 -3.16
CA ALA A 141 -11.83 -15.70 -1.87
C ALA A 141 -13.04 -14.78 -1.65
N ILE A 142 -12.92 -13.50 -1.96
CA ILE A 142 -14.02 -12.53 -1.84
C ILE A 142 -15.14 -12.84 -2.84
N ALA A 143 -14.81 -13.21 -4.08
CA ALA A 143 -15.80 -13.57 -5.09
C ALA A 143 -16.60 -14.82 -4.70
N LEU A 144 -15.94 -15.82 -4.12
CA LEU A 144 -16.57 -17.03 -3.59
C LEU A 144 -17.48 -16.75 -2.38
N GLU A 145 -17.04 -15.89 -1.47
CA GLU A 145 -17.85 -15.51 -0.30
C GLU A 145 -19.11 -14.75 -0.73
N MET A 146 -18.99 -13.80 -1.66
CA MET A 146 -20.13 -13.08 -2.22
C MET A 146 -21.11 -14.01 -2.93
N ALA A 147 -20.64 -15.02 -3.67
CA ALA A 147 -21.50 -16.00 -4.33
C ALA A 147 -22.32 -16.83 -3.32
N GLN A 148 -21.72 -17.20 -2.18
CA GLN A 148 -22.42 -17.94 -1.12
C GLN A 148 -23.48 -17.10 -0.40
N VAL A 149 -23.23 -15.79 -0.22
CA VAL A 149 -24.17 -14.88 0.45
C VAL A 149 -25.32 -14.46 -0.47
N THR A 150 -25.12 -14.49 -1.80
CA THR A 150 -26.12 -14.04 -2.78
C THR A 150 -27.02 -15.17 -3.29
N ALA A 151 -26.73 -16.44 -2.96
CA ALA A 151 -27.61 -17.55 -3.30
C ALA A 151 -28.76 -17.66 -2.27
N PRO A 152 -30.02 -17.38 -2.65
CA PRO A 152 -31.16 -17.61 -1.75
C PRO A 152 -31.29 -19.12 -1.47
N PRO A 153 -31.46 -19.53 -0.21
CA PRO A 153 -31.72 -20.93 0.10
C PRO A 153 -33.11 -21.31 -0.45
N GLY A 154 -33.14 -22.14 -1.50
CA GLY A 154 -34.39 -22.74 -2.02
C GLY A 154 -34.64 -22.66 -3.53
N ALA A 155 -33.67 -22.29 -4.36
CA ALA A 155 -33.89 -22.21 -5.82
C ALA A 155 -33.97 -23.57 -6.55
N ASP A 156 -33.70 -24.70 -5.89
CA ASP A 156 -33.60 -26.03 -6.54
C ASP A 156 -34.64 -27.07 -6.08
N THR A 157 -35.73 -26.68 -5.41
CA THR A 157 -36.87 -27.60 -5.23
C THR A 157 -37.93 -27.33 -6.29
N PRO A 158 -38.05 -28.16 -7.35
CA PRO A 158 -39.24 -28.12 -8.19
C PRO A 158 -40.45 -28.47 -7.32
N VAL A 159 -41.35 -27.50 -7.15
CA VAL A 159 -42.69 -27.74 -6.61
C VAL A 159 -43.43 -28.55 -7.66
N ASP A 160 -43.58 -29.85 -7.40
CA ASP A 160 -44.50 -30.72 -8.12
C ASP A 160 -45.91 -30.35 -7.65
N GLY A 161 -46.70 -29.77 -8.55
CA GLY A 161 -48.08 -29.38 -8.27
C GLY A 161 -49.02 -30.56 -8.47
N GLU A 162 -49.75 -30.93 -7.41
CA GLU A 162 -50.97 -31.76 -7.50
C GLU A 162 -52.13 -31.01 -8.18
#